data_AF-A0A964RTY9-F1
#
_entry.id   AF-A0A964RTY9-F1
#
_cell.length_a   1.000
_cell.length_b   1.000
_cell.length_c   1.000
_cell.angle_alpha   90.00
_cell.angle_beta   90.00
_cell.angle_gamma   90.00
#
_symmetry.space_group_name_H-M   'P 1'
#
loop_
_entity.id
_entity.type
_entity.pdbx_description
1 polymer ?
#
loop_
_entity_poly.entity_id
_entity_poly.type
_entity_poly.pdbx_seq_one_letter_code
_entity_poly.pdbx_strand_id
1 'polypeptide(L)'
;MKIFSLIVSVATFMVTFYFLVSDFPDITTFDGSIYLGLMIILLLICITGIIINKPVVAKARRKILAKKQSKLRLVKHQSYI
;
A
#
# COMPACT_ATOMS: atom_id res chain seq x y z
N MET A 1 9.46 -7.19 10.19
CA MET A 1 8.82 -8.48 9.81
C MET A 1 7.46 -8.32 9.13
N LYS A 2 6.57 -7.37 9.49
CA LYS A 2 5.35 -7.06 8.70
C LYS A 2 5.59 -6.07 7.55
N ILE A 3 6.53 -5.13 7.75
CA ILE A 3 6.94 -4.12 6.76
C ILE A 3 7.61 -4.74 5.53
N PHE A 4 8.37 -5.83 5.72
CA PHE A 4 9.04 -6.52 4.61
C PHE A 4 8.02 -7.12 3.63
N SER A 5 6.96 -7.76 4.15
CA SER A 5 5.84 -8.24 3.33
C SER A 5 5.12 -7.11 2.61
N LEU A 6 5.00 -5.92 3.22
CA LEU A 6 4.46 -4.75 2.53
C LEU A 6 5.39 -4.25 1.42
N ILE A 7 6.70 -4.18 1.66
CA ILE A 7 7.69 -3.76 0.65
C ILE A 7 7.66 -4.72 -0.54
N VAL A 8 7.67 -6.03 -0.28
CA VAL A 8 7.59 -7.05 -1.32
C VAL A 8 6.28 -6.92 -2.10
N SER A 9 5.14 -6.75 -1.42
CA SER A 9 3.84 -6.58 -2.09
C SER A 9 3.77 -5.31 -2.95
N VAL A 10 4.35 -4.20 -2.51
CA VAL A 10 4.41 -2.95 -3.29
C VAL A 10 5.36 -3.11 -4.48
N ALA A 11 6.52 -3.76 -4.28
CA ALA A 11 7.46 -4.03 -5.35
C ALA A 11 6.85 -4.92 -6.43
N THR A 12 6.22 -6.04 -6.04
CA THR A 12 5.52 -6.93 -6.98
C THR A 12 4.37 -6.23 -7.68
N PHE A 13 3.62 -5.36 -6.98
CA PHE A 13 2.57 -4.56 -7.60
C PHE A 13 3.11 -3.65 -8.70
N MET A 14 4.23 -2.96 -8.46
CA MET A 14 4.86 -2.08 -9.47
C MET A 14 5.36 -2.86 -10.68
N VAL A 15 5.99 -4.02 -10.47
CA VAL A 15 6.46 -4.88 -11.57
C VAL A 15 5.28 -5.40 -12.39
N THR A 16 4.24 -5.89 -11.73
CA THR A 16 3.01 -6.38 -12.39
C THR A 16 2.34 -5.27 -13.19
N PHE A 17 2.23 -4.07 -12.61
CA PHE A 17 1.65 -2.92 -13.30
C PHE A 17 2.48 -2.47 -14.50
N TYR A 18 3.81 -2.47 -14.37
CA TYR A 18 4.71 -2.16 -15.48
C TYR A 18 4.55 -3.16 -16.63
N PHE A 19 4.53 -4.47 -16.32
CA PHE A 19 4.30 -5.52 -17.29
C PHE A 19 2.93 -5.39 -17.96
N LEU A 20 1.88 -5.09 -17.18
CA LEU A 20 0.54 -4.90 -17.71
C LEU A 20 0.47 -3.76 -18.73
N VAL A 21 1.23 -2.67 -18.52
CA VAL A 21 1.23 -1.51 -19.43
C VAL A 21 2.18 -1.71 -20.62
N SER A 22 3.33 -2.36 -20.40
CA SER A 22 4.38 -2.48 -21.42
C SER A 22 4.17 -3.67 -22.35
N ASP A 23 3.76 -4.81 -21.79
CA ASP A 23 3.53 -6.07 -22.49
C ASP A 23 2.04 -6.43 -22.37
N PHE A 24 1.19 -5.62 -23.01
CA PHE A 24 -0.24 -5.89 -23.04
C PHE A 24 -0.47 -7.19 -23.83
N PRO A 25 -0.89 -8.29 -23.17
CA PRO A 25 -0.99 -9.59 -23.83
C PRO A 25 -2.13 -9.57 -24.85
N ASP A 26 -1.93 -10.27 -25.97
CA ASP A 26 -2.95 -10.38 -27.00
C ASP A 26 -4.12 -11.26 -26.52
N ILE A 27 -5.21 -10.63 -26.12
CA ILE A 27 -6.42 -11.25 -25.56
C ILE A 27 -7.13 -12.19 -26.53
N THR A 28 -6.78 -12.17 -27.82
CA THR A 28 -7.35 -13.07 -28.82
C THR A 28 -6.77 -14.49 -28.75
N THR A 29 -5.60 -14.64 -28.11
CA THR A 29 -4.98 -15.94 -27.86
C THR A 29 -5.33 -16.46 -26.47
N PHE A 30 -5.48 -17.79 -26.37
CA PHE A 30 -5.75 -18.47 -25.11
C PHE A 30 -4.67 -18.16 -24.07
N ASP A 31 -3.40 -18.16 -24.47
CA ASP A 31 -2.26 -17.83 -23.61
C ASP A 31 -2.30 -16.38 -23.11
N GLY A 32 -2.66 -15.43 -23.97
CA GLY A 32 -2.81 -14.03 -23.59
C GLY A 32 -3.92 -13.81 -22.57
N SER A 33 -5.05 -14.53 -22.71
CA SER A 33 -6.14 -14.48 -21.74
C SER A 33 -5.76 -15.03 -20.36
N ILE A 34 -4.99 -16.13 -20.31
CA ILE A 34 -4.48 -16.71 -19.07
C ILE A 34 -3.46 -15.77 -18.43
N TYR A 35 -2.56 -15.20 -19.21
CA TYR A 35 -1.55 -14.25 -18.72
C TYR A 35 -2.21 -13.03 -18.08
N LEU A 36 -3.22 -12.46 -18.74
CA LEU A 36 -4.01 -11.35 -18.21
C LEU A 36 -4.74 -11.75 -16.92
N GLY A 37 -5.36 -12.94 -16.88
CA GLY A 37 -6.01 -13.46 -15.68
C GLY A 37 -5.05 -13.62 -14.49
N LEU A 38 -3.85 -14.16 -14.73
CA LEU A 38 -2.80 -14.28 -13.71
C LEU A 38 -2.35 -12.92 -13.19
N MET A 39 -2.17 -11.93 -14.07
CA MET A 39 -1.85 -10.55 -13.70
C MET A 39 -2.94 -9.95 -12.78
N ILE A 40 -4.22 -10.15 -13.09
CA ILE A 40 -5.35 -9.68 -12.25
C ILE A 40 -5.33 -10.35 -10.87
N ILE A 41 -5.15 -11.68 -10.81
CA ILE A 41 -5.10 -12.42 -9.54
C ILE A 41 -3.92 -11.92 -8.69
N LEU A 42 -2.77 -11.71 -9.31
CA LEU A 42 -1.58 -11.20 -8.63
C LEU A 42 -1.82 -9.79 -8.05
N LEU A 43 -2.56 -8.95 -8.78
CA LEU A 43 -2.97 -7.62 -8.34
C LEU A 43 -3.93 -7.67 -7.13
N LEU A 44 -4.89 -8.59 -7.13
CA LEU A 44 -5.82 -8.82 -6.01
C LEU A 44 -5.09 -9.30 -4.74
N ILE A 45 -4.11 -10.20 -4.90
CA ILE A 45 -3.28 -10.66 -3.79
C ILE A 45 -2.45 -9.49 -3.21
N CYS A 46 -1.90 -8.63 -4.07
CA CYS A 46 -1.19 -7.41 -3.64
C CYS A 46 -2.10 -6.46 -2.84
N ILE A 47 -3.33 -6.21 -3.32
CA ILE A 47 -4.32 -5.39 -2.60
C ILE A 47 -4.65 -6.01 -1.24
N THR A 48 -4.85 -7.32 -1.19
CA THR A 48 -5.13 -8.05 0.06
C THR A 48 -3.99 -7.89 1.07
N GLY A 49 -2.73 -8.01 0.62
CA GLY A 49 -1.54 -7.76 1.45
C GLY A 49 -1.48 -6.34 2.02
N ILE A 50 -1.83 -5.34 1.20
CA ILE A 50 -1.91 -3.93 1.64
C ILE A 50 -3.02 -3.74 2.69
N ILE A 51 -4.21 -4.33 2.46
CA ILE A 51 -5.35 -4.23 3.40
C ILE A 51 -5.00 -4.84 4.76
N ILE A 52 -4.37 -6.02 4.77
CA ILE A 52 -3.95 -6.70 6.01
C ILE A 52 -2.96 -5.85 6.82
N ASN A 53 -2.08 -5.07 6.16
CA ASN A 53 -1.13 -4.21 6.84
C ASN A 53 -1.67 -2.79 7.16
N LYS A 54 -2.79 -2.38 6.55
CA LYS A 54 -3.49 -1.09 6.79
C LYS A 54 -3.77 -0.74 8.27
N PRO A 55 -4.19 -1.65 9.18
CA PRO A 55 -4.42 -1.30 10.58
C PRO A 55 -3.16 -0.83 11.31
N VAL A 56 -1.97 -1.24 10.87
CA VAL A 56 -0.68 -0.79 11.43
C VAL A 56 -0.41 0.67 11.05
N VAL A 57 -0.67 1.02 9.79
CA VAL A 57 -0.50 2.39 9.28
C VAL A 57 -1.51 3.35 9.92
N ALA A 58 -2.75 2.92 10.11
CA ALA A 58 -3.79 3.71 10.78
C ALA A 58 -3.48 3.96 12.27
N LYS A 59 -2.89 2.98 12.98
CA LYS A 59 -2.41 3.18 14.36
C LYS A 59 -1.20 4.11 14.42
N ALA A 60 -0.27 4.04 13.45
CA ALA A 60 0.87 4.94 13.38
C ALA A 60 0.47 6.40 13.16
N ARG A 61 -0.46 6.67 12.23
CA ARG A 61 -0.98 8.03 11.99
C ARG A 61 -1.64 8.64 13.21
N ARG A 62 -2.43 7.86 13.96
CA ARG A 62 -3.09 8.35 15.19
C ARG A 62 -2.09 8.75 16.28
N LYS A 63 -0.96 8.03 16.42
CA LYS A 63 0.10 8.42 17.36
C LYS A 63 0.80 9.72 16.98
N ILE A 64 1.00 9.96 15.67
CA ILE A 64 1.62 11.20 15.17
C ILE A 64 0.69 12.40 15.43
N LEU A 65 -0.61 12.25 15.14
CA LEU A 65 -1.60 13.30 15.38
C LEU A 65 -1.80 13.57 16.89
N ALA A 66 -1.79 12.53 17.72
CA ALA A 66 -1.86 12.67 19.18
C ALA A 66 -0.63 13.38 19.76
N LYS A 67 0.59 13.07 19.28
CA LYS A 67 1.81 13.79 19.66
C LYS A 67 1.78 15.26 19.24
N LYS A 68 1.19 15.57 18.08
CA LYS A 68 1.07 16.95 17.60
C LYS A 68 0.14 17.78 18.50
N GLN A 69 -0.95 17.19 18.98
CA GLN A 69 -1.88 17.86 19.90
C GLN A 69 -1.30 18.11 21.29
N SER A 70 -0.57 17.16 21.87
CA SER A 70 0.06 17.36 23.19
C SER A 70 1.15 18.44 23.13
N LYS A 71 1.92 18.51 22.04
CA LYS A 71 2.92 19.59 21.85
C LYS A 71 2.27 20.96 21.69
N LEU A 72 1.14 21.06 20.99
CA LEU A 72 0.40 22.34 20.85
C LEU A 72 -0.22 22.84 22.16
N ARG A 73 -0.69 21.93 23.04
CA ARG A 73 -1.22 22.31 24.35
C ARG A 73 -0.16 22.90 25.27
N LEU A 74 1.09 22.41 25.22
CA LEU A 74 2.18 22.97 26.03
C LEU A 74 2.63 24.35 25.56
N VAL A 75 2.68 24.60 24.25
CA VAL A 75 2.99 25.95 23.73
C VAL A 75 1.88 26.94 24.10
N LYS A 76 0.62 26.51 24.08
CA LYS A 76 -0.51 27.38 24.46
C LYS A 76 -0.50 27.76 25.95
N HIS A 77 0.02 26.89 26.81
CA HIS A 77 0.12 27.15 28.25
C HIS A 77 1.30 28.07 28.61
N GLN A 78 2.37 28.06 27.83
CA GLN A 78 3.53 28.95 28.01
C GLN A 78 3.23 30.39 27.54
N SER A 79 2.29 30.58 26.62
CA SER A 79 1.94 31.90 26.09
C SER A 79 0.91 32.68 26.95
N TYR A 80 0.48 32.09 28.07
CA TYR A 80 -0.48 32.66 29.02
C TYR A 80 0.16 33.02 30.38
N ILE A 81 1.49 32.98 30.45
CA ILE A 81 2.35 33.41 31.57
C ILE A 81 3.22 34.54 31.03
#